data_AF-A0A7C2WLS7-F1
#
_entry.id   AF-A0A7C2WLS7-F1
#
_cell.length_a   1.000
_cell.length_b   1.000
_cell.length_c   1.000
_cell.angle_alpha   90.00
_cell.angle_beta   90.00
_cell.angle_gamma   90.00
#
_symmetry.space_group_name_H-M   'P 1'
#
loop_
_entity.id
_entity.type
_entity.pdbx_description
1 polymer ?
#
loop_
_entity_poly.entity_id
_entity_poly.type
_entity_poly.pdbx_seq_one_letter_code
_entity_poly.pdbx_strand_id
1 'polypeptide(L)'
;MGRIQEGKHDMAKILVLDGLSEEGVRVIREGGHEVDVKPPQKPDALAAIIGEYDGLVVRSATKVTPEALRCARRLKVIGRAGVGTDNIDNNTATQMGVIVMNTPGGNTISTCEHTFALLLALCRNIPSAHVSMMEGRWDRKKFSGCEVRGKTLGVIGVGRIGGAVAKRAQAFEMKVLAFDPLLSQLKAEALGVELVEFDDLIARSDFISIHAPKSEKTNNMIRAEHFKRMKPACRLINCARGGIVNEQDLADALRQKIIAGAALDVYTSEPPENNPFIGLDNIVMTPHLAASTDEAQLNVAIDIAHQVVDYLDTGAIVNAVNVPSLDAETRKALQPLLYLAERMGLFQAHFVEGRPKSIEIEYCGDLGVTDTYPITATVLTGFLRPSMETVNMISAPSQLKELGIESNEKRSAAQSNYAFEIGVTVVTDQEKHTIKGTLFHKTDARICSIDN
;
A
#
# COMPACT_ATOMS: atom_id res chain seq x y z
N MET A 1 5.82 -20.91 -40.96
CA MET A 1 6.18 -19.52 -40.62
C MET A 1 4.89 -18.68 -40.62
N GLY A 2 4.14 -18.73 -39.51
CA GLY A 2 2.98 -17.87 -39.31
C GLY A 2 3.44 -16.61 -38.59
N ARG A 3 3.16 -15.44 -39.18
CA ARG A 3 3.42 -14.13 -38.58
C ARG A 3 2.67 -14.06 -37.23
N ILE A 4 3.42 -13.78 -36.17
CA ILE A 4 2.87 -13.30 -34.91
C ILE A 4 2.13 -12.01 -35.26
N GLN A 5 0.80 -12.01 -35.12
CA GLN A 5 0.03 -10.78 -35.16
C GLN A 5 0.45 -9.95 -33.94
N GLU A 6 1.17 -8.85 -34.18
CA GLU A 6 1.29 -7.77 -33.21
C GLU A 6 -0.13 -7.35 -32.82
N GLY A 7 -0.47 -7.53 -31.55
CA GLY A 7 -1.77 -7.15 -31.02
C GLY A 7 -1.99 -5.66 -31.24
N LYS A 8 -3.13 -5.28 -31.83
CA LYS A 8 -3.61 -3.90 -31.76
C LYS A 8 -3.76 -3.55 -30.27
N HIS A 9 -2.90 -2.67 -29.76
CA HIS A 9 -3.10 -2.05 -28.46
C HIS A 9 -4.36 -1.17 -28.56
N ASP A 10 -5.40 -1.48 -27.77
CA ASP A 10 -6.56 -0.61 -27.67
C ASP A 10 -6.13 0.66 -26.90
N MET A 11 -6.24 1.81 -27.57
CA MET A 11 -5.89 3.11 -27.00
C MET A 11 -6.82 3.41 -25.80
N ALA A 12 -6.26 3.37 -24.59
CA ALA A 12 -6.95 3.72 -23.36
C ALA A 12 -7.00 5.25 -23.16
N LYS A 13 -8.05 5.74 -22.51
CA LYS A 13 -8.15 7.15 -22.08
C LYS A 13 -7.81 7.27 -20.59
N ILE A 14 -6.80 8.07 -20.25
CA ILE A 14 -6.28 8.19 -18.88
C ILE A 14 -6.44 9.62 -18.37
N LEU A 15 -7.12 9.77 -17.23
CA LEU A 15 -7.24 11.04 -16.53
C LEU A 15 -6.06 11.21 -15.58
N VAL A 16 -5.32 12.30 -15.72
CA VAL A 16 -4.20 12.65 -14.83
C VAL A 16 -4.56 13.90 -14.06
N LEU A 17 -4.61 13.79 -12.72
CA LEU A 17 -4.92 14.87 -11.81
C LEU A 17 -3.72 15.22 -10.92
N ASP A 18 -3.90 16.26 -10.11
CA ASP A 18 -2.98 16.67 -9.04
C ASP A 18 -1.57 17.10 -9.47
N GLY A 19 -1.38 17.46 -10.74
CA GLY A 19 -0.10 17.96 -11.23
C GLY A 19 0.99 16.89 -11.18
N LEU A 20 0.76 15.76 -11.84
CA LEU A 20 1.81 14.79 -12.18
C LEU A 20 2.89 15.48 -13.01
N SER A 21 4.16 15.08 -12.88
CA SER A 21 5.23 15.67 -13.66
C SER A 21 5.07 15.39 -15.17
N GLU A 22 5.57 16.29 -16.01
CA GLU A 22 5.50 16.13 -17.47
C GLU A 22 6.21 14.87 -17.95
N GLU A 23 7.25 14.40 -17.25
CA GLU A 23 7.92 13.14 -17.55
C GLU A 23 7.01 11.94 -17.34
N GLY A 24 6.23 11.90 -16.25
CA GLY A 24 5.24 10.85 -16.03
C GLY A 24 4.13 10.90 -17.08
N VAL A 25 3.63 12.09 -17.43
CA VAL A 25 2.65 12.26 -18.51
C VAL A 25 3.22 11.80 -19.86
N ARG A 26 4.49 12.08 -20.14
CA ARG A 26 5.17 11.65 -21.37
C ARG A 26 5.24 10.14 -21.48
N VAL A 27 5.56 9.42 -20.40
CA VAL A 27 5.56 7.94 -20.39
C VAL A 27 4.21 7.38 -20.83
N ILE A 28 3.10 7.94 -20.35
CA ILE A 28 1.76 7.49 -20.73
C ILE A 28 1.48 7.74 -22.22
N ARG A 29 1.85 8.93 -22.73
CA ARG A 29 1.70 9.28 -24.15
C ARG A 29 2.56 8.40 -25.06
N GLU A 30 3.79 8.13 -24.66
CA GLU A 30 4.73 7.25 -25.38
C GLU A 30 4.26 5.78 -25.39
N GLY A 31 3.49 5.36 -24.37
CA GLY A 31 2.76 4.09 -24.35
C GLY A 31 1.57 4.01 -25.33
N GLY A 32 1.27 5.09 -26.07
CA GLY A 32 0.20 5.09 -27.08
C GLY A 32 -1.21 5.29 -26.54
N HIS A 33 -1.35 5.82 -25.32
CA HIS A 33 -2.63 6.13 -24.69
C HIS A 33 -3.00 7.62 -24.77
N GLU A 34 -4.30 7.93 -24.73
CA GLU A 34 -4.80 9.30 -24.63
C GLU A 34 -4.69 9.78 -23.19
N VAL A 35 -4.18 11.01 -23.00
CA VAL A 35 -3.98 11.59 -21.66
C VAL A 35 -4.72 12.92 -21.54
N ASP A 36 -5.67 12.99 -20.63
CA ASP A 36 -6.34 14.23 -20.23
C ASP A 36 -5.76 14.71 -18.89
N VAL A 37 -5.03 15.81 -18.90
CA VAL A 37 -4.45 16.41 -17.70
C VAL A 37 -5.38 17.52 -17.20
N LYS A 38 -5.87 17.38 -15.96
CA LYS A 38 -6.76 18.36 -15.32
C LYS A 38 -6.24 18.77 -13.93
N PRO A 39 -6.62 19.95 -13.42
CA PRO A 39 -6.35 20.30 -12.03
C PRO A 39 -7.06 19.34 -11.06
N PRO A 40 -6.68 19.31 -9.77
CA PRO A 40 -7.38 18.53 -8.75
C PRO A 40 -8.90 18.72 -8.81
N GLN A 41 -9.64 17.63 -8.74
CA GLN A 41 -11.09 17.64 -8.82
C GLN A 41 -11.71 17.43 -7.45
N LYS A 42 -12.80 18.15 -7.16
CA LYS A 42 -13.67 17.83 -6.01
C LYS A 42 -14.45 16.53 -6.31
N PRO A 43 -14.89 15.78 -5.28
CA PRO A 43 -15.58 14.51 -5.47
C PRO A 43 -16.72 14.55 -6.48
N ASP A 44 -17.61 15.54 -6.42
CA ASP A 44 -18.75 15.65 -7.35
C ASP A 44 -18.32 15.92 -8.80
N ALA A 45 -17.27 16.73 -8.99
CA ALA A 45 -16.71 17.01 -10.31
C ALA A 45 -15.99 15.80 -10.89
N LEU A 46 -15.28 15.03 -10.04
CA LEU A 46 -14.68 13.76 -10.44
C LEU A 46 -15.76 12.76 -10.85
N ALA A 47 -16.83 12.62 -10.06
CA ALA A 47 -17.95 11.73 -10.36
C ALA A 47 -18.58 12.00 -11.75
N ALA A 48 -18.66 13.28 -12.14
CA ALA A 48 -19.22 13.67 -13.43
C ALA A 48 -18.38 13.25 -14.64
N ILE A 49 -17.05 13.10 -14.49
CA ILE A 49 -16.12 12.86 -15.62
C ILE A 49 -15.50 11.47 -15.62
N ILE A 50 -15.37 10.82 -14.46
CA ILE A 50 -14.58 9.58 -14.28
C ILE A 50 -15.11 8.41 -15.11
N GLY A 51 -16.40 8.43 -15.50
CA GLY A 51 -17.03 7.43 -16.34
C GLY A 51 -16.44 7.29 -17.75
N GLU A 52 -15.69 8.28 -18.23
CA GLU A 52 -15.10 8.30 -19.58
C GLU A 52 -13.70 7.67 -19.67
N TYR A 53 -13.07 7.33 -18.53
CA TYR A 53 -11.66 6.98 -18.47
C TYR A 53 -11.42 5.51 -18.12
N ASP A 54 -10.45 4.89 -18.78
CA ASP A 54 -9.97 3.54 -18.49
C ASP A 54 -8.94 3.55 -17.35
N GLY A 55 -8.23 4.66 -17.15
CA GLY A 55 -7.26 4.84 -16.08
C GLY A 55 -7.37 6.21 -15.39
N LEU A 56 -7.02 6.25 -14.10
CA LEU A 56 -6.94 7.47 -13.30
C LEU A 56 -5.58 7.54 -12.61
N VAL A 57 -4.87 8.67 -12.73
CA VAL A 57 -3.65 8.95 -11.95
C VAL A 57 -3.90 10.13 -11.04
N VAL A 58 -3.65 9.95 -9.75
CA VAL A 58 -3.82 10.99 -8.70
C VAL A 58 -2.59 11.09 -7.81
N ARG A 59 -2.49 12.18 -7.04
CA ARG A 59 -1.52 12.33 -5.94
C ARG A 59 -2.27 12.36 -4.62
N SER A 60 -2.14 13.42 -3.82
CA SER A 60 -2.77 13.56 -2.49
C SER A 60 -3.96 14.52 -2.48
N ALA A 61 -4.14 15.35 -3.50
CA ALA A 61 -5.12 16.44 -3.47
C ALA A 61 -6.52 15.96 -3.81
N THR A 62 -6.68 15.14 -4.84
CA THR A 62 -7.98 14.59 -5.23
C THR A 62 -8.38 13.43 -4.30
N LYS A 63 -9.61 13.50 -3.76
CA LYS A 63 -10.22 12.40 -3.00
C LYS A 63 -11.12 11.57 -3.91
N VAL A 64 -10.78 10.29 -4.09
CA VAL A 64 -11.52 9.33 -4.90
C VAL A 64 -12.50 8.59 -4.00
N THR A 65 -13.68 9.16 -3.81
CA THR A 65 -14.70 8.67 -2.87
C THR A 65 -15.54 7.52 -3.47
N PRO A 66 -16.29 6.76 -2.64
CA PRO A 66 -17.21 5.74 -3.14
C PRO A 66 -18.22 6.27 -4.18
N GLU A 67 -18.74 7.48 -3.98
CA GLU A 67 -19.71 8.13 -4.86
C GLU A 67 -19.10 8.39 -6.24
N ALA A 68 -17.87 8.91 -6.27
CA ALA A 68 -17.16 9.12 -7.52
C ALA A 68 -16.84 7.80 -8.23
N LEU A 69 -16.34 6.80 -7.48
CA LEU A 69 -16.03 5.48 -8.04
C LEU A 69 -17.25 4.84 -8.69
N ARG A 70 -18.43 4.87 -8.06
CA ARG A 70 -19.65 4.28 -8.62
C ARG A 70 -20.10 4.90 -9.95
N CYS A 71 -19.64 6.11 -10.28
CA CYS A 71 -19.87 6.72 -11.59
C CYS A 71 -18.89 6.24 -12.68
N ALA A 72 -17.83 5.52 -12.30
CA ALA A 72 -16.82 5.00 -13.21
C ALA A 72 -17.34 3.75 -13.96
N ARG A 73 -17.63 3.89 -15.25
CA ARG A 73 -18.24 2.82 -16.07
C ARG A 73 -17.22 1.90 -16.75
N ARG A 74 -15.99 2.38 -16.95
CA ARG A 74 -14.95 1.67 -17.69
C ARG A 74 -13.57 1.70 -17.04
N LEU A 75 -13.46 2.32 -15.87
CA LEU A 75 -12.21 2.47 -15.15
C LEU A 75 -11.66 1.09 -14.76
N LYS A 76 -10.40 0.83 -15.08
CA LYS A 76 -9.72 -0.44 -14.78
C LYS A 76 -8.64 -0.26 -13.73
N VAL A 77 -8.01 0.91 -13.69
CA VAL A 77 -6.85 1.19 -12.85
C VAL A 77 -6.86 2.60 -12.26
N ILE A 78 -6.46 2.69 -11.00
CA ILE A 78 -6.12 3.93 -10.30
C ILE A 78 -4.65 3.83 -9.87
N GLY A 79 -3.83 4.71 -10.43
CA GLY A 79 -2.45 4.88 -10.02
C GLY A 79 -2.30 6.05 -9.04
N ARG A 80 -1.77 5.79 -7.86
CA ARG A 80 -1.42 6.84 -6.90
C ARG A 80 0.09 7.11 -6.98
N ALA A 81 0.47 8.31 -7.44
CA ALA A 81 1.86 8.77 -7.41
C ALA A 81 2.28 9.13 -5.97
N GLY A 82 2.80 8.13 -5.25
CA GLY A 82 3.26 8.19 -3.87
C GLY A 82 2.88 6.92 -3.07
N VAL A 83 3.25 6.87 -1.79
CA VAL A 83 3.10 5.64 -0.97
C VAL A 83 1.71 5.44 -0.37
N GLY A 84 1.17 6.44 0.33
CA GLY A 84 -0.17 6.32 0.94
C GLY A 84 -1.27 6.38 -0.10
N THR A 85 -2.35 5.63 0.10
CA THR A 85 -3.56 5.65 -0.74
C THR A 85 -4.78 6.09 0.07
N ASP A 86 -4.55 6.86 1.15
CA ASP A 86 -5.60 7.27 2.11
C ASP A 86 -6.70 8.14 1.48
N ASN A 87 -6.42 8.73 0.32
CA ASN A 87 -7.36 9.52 -0.47
C ASN A 87 -8.17 8.70 -1.49
N ILE A 88 -8.05 7.37 -1.49
CA ILE A 88 -8.75 6.45 -2.41
C ILE A 88 -9.55 5.44 -1.59
N ASP A 89 -10.85 5.29 -1.88
CA ASP A 89 -11.66 4.23 -1.28
C ASP A 89 -11.34 2.87 -1.92
N ASN A 90 -10.34 2.20 -1.35
CA ASN A 90 -9.84 0.90 -1.85
C ASN A 90 -10.92 -0.19 -1.81
N ASN A 91 -11.86 -0.14 -0.87
CA ASN A 91 -12.93 -1.14 -0.74
C ASN A 91 -13.90 -1.06 -1.92
N THR A 92 -14.40 0.14 -2.24
CA THR A 92 -15.28 0.38 -3.37
C THR A 92 -14.55 0.11 -4.69
N ALA A 93 -13.27 0.51 -4.81
CA ALA A 93 -12.47 0.19 -5.99
C ALA A 93 -12.38 -1.34 -6.20
N THR A 94 -12.17 -2.10 -5.13
CA THR A 94 -12.12 -3.57 -5.18
C THR A 94 -13.44 -4.18 -5.61
N GLN A 95 -14.57 -3.75 -5.02
CA GLN A 95 -15.91 -4.21 -5.38
C GLN A 95 -16.24 -3.97 -6.84
N MET A 96 -15.75 -2.86 -7.40
CA MET A 96 -15.91 -2.49 -8.81
C MET A 96 -14.91 -3.17 -9.74
N GLY A 97 -13.96 -3.95 -9.20
CA GLY A 97 -12.93 -4.61 -9.97
C GLY A 97 -11.86 -3.66 -10.51
N VAL A 98 -11.71 -2.48 -9.90
CA VAL A 98 -10.70 -1.48 -10.24
C VAL A 98 -9.45 -1.73 -9.41
N ILE A 99 -8.30 -1.84 -10.08
CA ILE A 99 -7.04 -2.01 -9.37
C ILE A 99 -6.52 -0.68 -8.84
N VAL A 100 -5.96 -0.68 -7.63
CA VAL A 100 -5.29 0.49 -7.06
C VAL A 100 -3.81 0.15 -6.87
N MET A 101 -2.93 0.94 -7.48
CA MET A 101 -1.48 0.78 -7.40
C MET A 101 -0.81 2.03 -6.83
N ASN A 102 0.33 1.85 -6.15
CA ASN A 102 1.10 2.92 -5.53
C ASN A 102 2.60 2.83 -5.85
N THR A 103 3.41 3.75 -5.32
CA THR A 103 4.86 3.78 -5.57
C THR A 103 5.65 3.74 -4.25
N PRO A 104 5.77 2.57 -3.59
CA PRO A 104 6.26 2.44 -2.22
C PRO A 104 7.78 2.69 -2.06
N GLY A 105 8.50 2.97 -3.14
CA GLY A 105 9.93 3.25 -3.17
C GLY A 105 10.32 4.70 -3.45
N GLY A 106 9.55 5.41 -4.30
CA GLY A 106 9.98 6.67 -4.92
C GLY A 106 10.27 7.83 -3.96
N ASN A 107 9.73 7.81 -2.74
CA ASN A 107 9.95 8.85 -1.73
C ASN A 107 10.85 8.40 -0.56
N THR A 108 11.45 7.20 -0.62
CA THR A 108 12.16 6.61 0.52
C THR A 108 13.29 7.50 1.02
N ILE A 109 14.10 8.01 0.09
CA ILE A 109 15.27 8.84 0.42
C ILE A 109 14.84 10.21 0.93
N SER A 110 13.92 10.89 0.25
CA SER A 110 13.44 12.20 0.68
C SER A 110 12.74 12.15 2.04
N THR A 111 11.97 11.09 2.33
CA THR A 111 11.34 10.93 3.65
C THR A 111 12.38 10.67 4.74
N CYS A 112 13.40 9.88 4.42
CA CYS A 112 14.51 9.63 5.32
C CYS A 112 15.29 10.93 5.61
N GLU A 113 15.58 11.74 4.60
CA GLU A 113 16.26 13.02 4.76
C GLU A 113 15.42 14.01 5.56
N HIS A 114 14.12 14.09 5.28
CA HIS A 114 13.20 14.95 6.03
C HIS A 114 13.09 14.53 7.51
N THR A 115 13.12 13.22 7.80
CA THR A 115 13.18 12.71 9.18
C THR A 115 14.41 13.24 9.91
N PHE A 116 15.59 13.21 9.27
CA PHE A 116 16.80 13.78 9.86
C PHE A 116 16.78 15.30 9.93
N ALA A 117 16.22 15.98 8.93
CA ALA A 117 16.07 17.42 8.94
C ALA A 117 15.23 17.86 10.14
N LEU A 118 14.08 17.21 10.38
CA LEU A 118 13.21 17.47 11.52
C LEU A 118 13.86 17.09 12.86
N LEU A 119 14.53 15.94 12.93
CA LEU A 119 15.28 15.52 14.11
C LEU A 119 16.34 16.56 14.50
N LEU A 120 17.16 17.01 13.54
CA LEU A 120 18.22 17.98 13.76
C LEU A 120 17.67 19.38 14.04
N ALA A 121 16.60 19.80 13.35
CA ALA A 121 15.92 21.06 13.59
C ALA A 121 15.39 21.15 15.04
N LEU A 122 14.79 20.06 15.51
CA LEU A 122 14.32 19.91 16.89
C LEU A 122 15.47 19.90 17.89
N CYS A 123 16.56 19.16 17.62
CA CYS A 123 17.74 19.12 18.49
C CYS A 123 18.40 20.49 18.68
N ARG A 124 18.33 21.37 17.67
CA ARG A 124 19.11 22.61 17.60
C ARG A 124 18.25 23.87 17.68
N ASN A 125 16.94 23.73 17.92
CA ASN A 125 15.98 24.84 18.00
C ASN A 125 15.95 25.71 16.73
N ILE A 126 16.21 25.12 15.56
CA ILE A 126 16.44 25.88 14.32
C ILE A 126 15.27 26.81 13.98
N PRO A 127 13.99 26.37 13.99
CA PRO A 127 12.89 27.25 13.59
C PRO A 127 12.76 28.47 14.50
N SER A 128 12.76 28.26 15.82
CA SER A 128 12.63 29.33 16.82
C SER A 128 13.82 30.28 16.83
N ALA A 129 15.03 29.76 16.63
CA ALA A 129 16.24 30.58 16.52
C ALA A 129 16.26 31.41 15.24
N HIS A 130 15.82 30.85 14.11
CA HIS A 130 15.67 31.57 12.86
C HIS A 130 14.66 32.72 13.00
N VAL A 131 13.49 32.47 13.58
CA VAL A 131 12.47 33.51 13.83
C VAL A 131 13.03 34.64 14.70
N SER A 132 13.74 34.31 15.79
CA SER A 132 14.40 35.31 16.65
C SER A 132 15.35 36.22 15.85
N MET A 133 16.18 35.66 14.98
CA MET A 133 17.09 36.42 14.11
C MET A 133 16.35 37.28 13.09
N MET A 134 15.29 36.75 12.45
CA MET A 134 14.46 37.51 11.50
C MET A 134 13.76 38.70 12.15
N GLU A 135 13.45 38.60 13.43
CA GLU A 135 12.88 39.68 14.25
C GLU A 135 13.96 40.62 14.82
N GLY A 136 15.22 40.48 14.39
CA GLY A 136 16.34 41.34 14.79
C GLY A 136 16.86 41.10 16.21
N ARG A 137 16.48 39.99 16.86
CA ARG A 137 16.97 39.64 18.20
C ARG A 137 18.23 38.78 18.15
N TRP A 138 19.03 38.84 19.21
CA TRP A 138 20.23 38.02 19.41
C TRP A 138 20.11 37.15 20.66
N ASP A 139 19.18 36.20 20.65
CA ASP A 139 18.82 35.38 21.81
C ASP A 139 19.75 34.17 22.04
N ARG A 140 21.07 34.31 21.84
CA ARG A 140 22.04 33.19 21.89
C ARG A 140 21.95 32.36 23.18
N LYS A 141 21.71 33.00 24.32
CA LYS A 141 21.63 32.31 25.63
C LYS A 141 20.32 31.54 25.84
N LYS A 142 19.28 31.83 25.05
CA LYS A 142 17.97 31.17 25.13
C LYS A 142 18.00 29.78 24.50
N PHE A 143 18.80 29.60 23.45
CA PHE A 143 18.83 28.36 22.67
C PHE A 143 19.97 27.45 23.11
N SER A 144 19.61 26.38 23.82
CA SER A 144 20.51 25.26 24.12
C SER A 144 19.98 24.00 23.44
N GLY A 145 20.83 23.34 22.65
CA GLY A 145 20.48 22.14 21.91
C GLY A 145 21.02 20.86 22.55
N CYS A 146 20.88 19.75 21.84
CA CYS A 146 21.54 18.49 22.19
C CYS A 146 22.30 17.90 20.99
N GLU A 147 23.38 17.19 21.29
CA GLU A 147 24.08 16.34 20.33
C GLU A 147 23.33 15.02 20.15
N VAL A 148 23.44 14.40 18.97
CA VAL A 148 22.86 13.08 18.68
C VAL A 148 23.86 11.94 18.87
N ARG A 149 25.16 12.24 18.76
CA ARG A 149 26.26 11.28 18.89
C ARG A 149 26.16 10.49 20.19
N GLY A 150 26.28 9.16 20.09
CA GLY A 150 26.25 8.23 21.23
C GLY A 150 24.88 8.04 21.88
N LYS A 151 23.84 8.76 21.42
CA LYS A 151 22.46 8.60 21.91
C LYS A 151 21.73 7.48 21.20
N THR A 152 20.64 7.03 21.79
CA THR A 152 19.82 5.93 21.28
C THR A 152 18.65 6.46 20.45
N LEU A 153 18.56 6.05 19.19
CA LEU A 153 17.39 6.21 18.34
C LEU A 153 16.57 4.91 18.32
N GLY A 154 15.34 4.96 18.81
CA GLY A 154 14.32 3.94 18.59
C GLY A 154 13.61 4.15 17.26
N VAL A 155 13.64 3.14 16.39
CA VAL A 155 12.97 3.13 15.09
C VAL A 155 11.76 2.21 15.18
N ILE A 156 10.56 2.76 15.04
CA ILE A 156 9.31 1.97 15.02
C ILE A 156 8.89 1.73 13.58
N GLY A 157 8.97 0.48 13.13
CA GLY A 157 8.80 0.06 11.73
C GLY A 157 10.10 0.15 10.94
N VAL A 158 10.62 -1.00 10.49
CA VAL A 158 11.90 -1.13 9.76
C VAL A 158 11.64 -1.59 8.31
N GLY A 159 10.71 -0.89 7.67
CA GLY A 159 10.50 -0.95 6.23
C GLY A 159 11.59 -0.22 5.44
N ARG A 160 11.29 0.17 4.19
CA ARG A 160 12.24 0.90 3.32
C ARG A 160 12.77 2.19 3.97
N ILE A 161 11.87 3.01 4.51
CA ILE A 161 12.22 4.29 5.13
C ILE A 161 12.92 4.06 6.48
N GLY A 162 12.34 3.25 7.38
CA GLY A 162 12.93 2.97 8.69
C GLY A 162 14.33 2.37 8.60
N GLY A 163 14.57 1.45 7.65
CA GLY A 163 15.92 0.93 7.38
C GLY A 163 16.88 1.99 6.84
N ALA A 164 16.43 2.88 5.95
CA ALA A 164 17.24 3.99 5.47
C ALA A 164 17.60 4.98 6.60
N VAL A 165 16.67 5.23 7.52
CA VAL A 165 16.85 6.07 8.70
C VAL A 165 17.84 5.44 9.67
N ALA A 166 17.69 4.15 9.98
CA ALA A 166 18.62 3.40 10.83
C ALA A 166 20.06 3.48 10.32
N LYS A 167 20.26 3.27 9.00
CA LYS A 167 21.58 3.38 8.36
C LYS A 167 22.22 4.76 8.55
N ARG A 168 21.44 5.84 8.39
CA ARG A 168 21.94 7.21 8.57
C ARG A 168 22.17 7.55 10.05
N ALA A 169 21.38 6.99 10.96
CA ALA A 169 21.56 7.19 12.39
C ALA A 169 22.91 6.64 12.87
N GLN A 170 23.31 5.47 12.35
CA GLN A 170 24.62 4.89 12.62
C GLN A 170 25.77 5.78 12.10
N ALA A 171 25.59 6.46 10.97
CA ALA A 171 26.58 7.42 10.46
C ALA A 171 26.71 8.68 11.34
N PHE A 172 25.67 9.02 12.11
CA PHE A 172 25.72 10.02 13.19
C PHE A 172 26.24 9.44 14.52
N GLU A 173 26.77 8.21 14.51
CA GLU A 173 27.26 7.48 15.68
C GLU A 173 26.19 7.28 16.76
N MET A 174 24.92 7.14 16.36
CA MET A 174 23.83 6.78 17.26
C MET A 174 23.75 5.26 17.45
N LYS A 175 23.24 4.84 18.61
CA LYS A 175 22.78 3.45 18.83
C LYS A 175 21.36 3.32 18.28
N VAL A 176 21.04 2.24 17.59
CA VAL A 176 19.72 2.05 16.98
C VAL A 176 19.00 0.86 17.60
N LEU A 177 17.85 1.12 18.22
CA LEU A 177 16.87 0.11 18.61
C LEU A 177 15.79 0.04 17.54
N ALA A 178 15.30 -1.15 17.24
CA ALA A 178 14.28 -1.39 16.24
C ALA A 178 13.11 -2.15 16.87
N PHE A 179 11.89 -1.69 16.60
CA PHE A 179 10.67 -2.47 16.85
C PHE A 179 9.91 -2.62 15.53
N ASP A 180 9.78 -3.86 15.06
CA ASP A 180 8.97 -4.22 13.90
C ASP A 180 8.56 -5.70 14.02
N PRO A 181 7.26 -6.01 14.19
CA PRO A 181 6.77 -7.38 14.37
C PRO A 181 7.08 -8.33 13.20
N LEU A 182 7.41 -7.79 12.02
CA LEU A 182 7.67 -8.55 10.81
C LEU A 182 9.17 -8.63 10.47
N LEU A 183 10.03 -7.98 11.25
CA LEU A 183 11.47 -7.99 11.04
C LEU A 183 12.09 -9.23 11.67
N SER A 184 12.80 -10.03 10.86
CA SER A 184 13.57 -11.16 11.38
C SER A 184 14.85 -10.68 12.08
N GLN A 185 15.28 -11.45 13.09
CA GLN A 185 16.53 -11.21 13.81
C GLN A 185 17.74 -11.08 12.88
N LEU A 186 17.86 -11.99 11.89
CA LEU A 186 18.93 -11.95 10.88
C LEU A 186 18.95 -10.64 10.09
N LYS A 187 17.78 -10.09 9.74
CA LYS A 187 17.69 -8.84 9.00
C LYS A 187 18.02 -7.63 9.90
N ALA A 188 17.67 -7.68 11.18
CA ALA A 188 18.07 -6.67 12.15
C ALA A 188 19.60 -6.62 12.32
N GLU A 189 20.24 -7.79 12.46
CA GLU A 189 21.70 -7.93 12.53
C GLU A 189 22.40 -7.40 11.27
N ALA A 190 21.88 -7.74 10.09
CA ALA A 190 22.41 -7.24 8.82
C ALA A 190 22.29 -5.70 8.68
N LEU A 191 21.27 -5.09 9.31
CA LEU A 191 21.12 -3.64 9.40
C LEU A 191 21.93 -3.01 10.53
N GLY A 192 22.59 -3.81 11.40
CA GLY A 192 23.33 -3.34 12.56
C GLY A 192 22.45 -2.67 13.62
N VAL A 193 21.19 -3.09 13.73
CA VAL A 193 20.22 -2.57 14.71
C VAL A 193 19.89 -3.63 15.75
N GLU A 194 19.59 -3.21 16.98
CA GLU A 194 19.13 -4.11 18.04
C GLU A 194 17.61 -4.24 17.95
N LEU A 195 17.11 -5.43 17.59
CA LEU A 195 15.67 -5.73 17.62
C LEU A 195 15.22 -5.85 19.09
N VAL A 196 14.18 -5.11 19.46
CA VAL A 196 13.63 -5.06 20.82
C VAL A 196 12.11 -5.03 20.80
N GLU A 197 11.49 -5.34 21.93
CA GLU A 197 10.05 -5.15 22.11
C GLU A 197 9.69 -3.66 22.19
N PHE A 198 8.43 -3.34 21.86
CA PHE A 198 7.93 -1.97 21.82
C PHE A 198 8.19 -1.22 23.14
N ASP A 199 7.89 -1.88 24.25
CA ASP A 199 8.04 -1.35 25.60
C ASP A 199 9.48 -1.00 25.98
N ASP A 200 10.44 -1.84 25.55
CA ASP A 200 11.87 -1.60 25.75
C ASP A 200 12.35 -0.43 24.89
N LEU A 201 11.86 -0.33 23.64
CA LEU A 201 12.15 0.81 22.77
C LEU A 201 11.68 2.12 23.41
N ILE A 202 10.44 2.18 23.89
CA ILE A 202 9.87 3.37 24.55
C ILE A 202 10.74 3.80 25.75
N ALA A 203 11.15 2.85 26.59
CA ALA A 203 11.90 3.15 27.81
C ALA A 203 13.36 3.55 27.57
N ARG A 204 14.02 2.97 26.55
CA ARG A 204 15.47 3.08 26.34
C ARG A 204 15.88 4.18 25.35
N SER A 205 14.94 4.72 24.57
CA SER A 205 15.24 5.66 23.50
C SER A 205 15.43 7.10 23.99
N ASP A 206 16.43 7.79 23.44
CA ASP A 206 16.60 9.25 23.58
C ASP A 206 15.89 10.00 22.42
N PHE A 207 15.69 9.31 21.30
CA PHE A 207 14.90 9.75 20.17
C PHE A 207 14.03 8.59 19.71
N ILE A 208 12.80 8.85 19.31
CA ILE A 208 11.94 7.85 18.70
C ILE A 208 11.50 8.37 17.34
N SER A 209 11.72 7.60 16.28
CA SER A 209 11.24 7.92 14.94
C SER A 209 10.29 6.84 14.44
N ILE A 210 9.13 7.27 13.94
CA ILE A 210 8.06 6.37 13.50
C ILE A 210 8.06 6.26 11.98
N HIS A 211 8.05 5.02 11.49
CA HIS A 211 8.02 4.62 10.08
C HIS A 211 7.07 3.45 9.81
N ALA A 212 6.15 3.17 10.74
CA ALA A 212 5.11 2.16 10.59
C ALA A 212 3.94 2.65 9.71
N PRO A 213 3.27 1.76 8.96
CA PRO A 213 2.04 2.11 8.24
C PRO A 213 0.88 2.37 9.22
N LYS A 214 -0.15 3.10 8.76
CA LYS A 214 -1.39 3.27 9.51
C LYS A 214 -2.26 2.01 9.33
N SER A 215 -2.78 1.51 10.44
CA SER A 215 -3.67 0.35 10.54
C SER A 215 -4.45 0.45 11.84
N GLU A 216 -5.43 -0.42 12.05
CA GLU A 216 -6.13 -0.51 13.35
C GLU A 216 -5.16 -0.77 14.50
N LYS A 217 -4.11 -1.56 14.27
CA LYS A 217 -3.09 -1.90 15.28
C LYS A 217 -2.16 -0.75 15.61
N THR A 218 -1.92 0.16 14.67
CA THR A 218 -0.99 1.29 14.84
C THR A 218 -1.69 2.60 15.17
N ASN A 219 -3.01 2.66 15.01
CA ASN A 219 -3.81 3.83 15.38
C ASN A 219 -3.76 4.08 16.89
N ASN A 220 -3.33 5.27 17.29
CA ASN A 220 -3.07 5.66 18.68
C ASN A 220 -2.15 4.69 19.45
N MET A 221 -1.20 4.06 18.75
CA MET A 221 -0.22 3.16 19.34
C MET A 221 0.65 3.86 20.38
N ILE A 222 0.99 5.13 20.15
CA ILE A 222 1.64 5.99 21.16
C ILE A 222 0.57 6.93 21.73
N ARG A 223 0.39 6.86 23.05
CA ARG A 223 -0.67 7.54 23.83
C ARG A 223 -0.17 7.84 25.25
N ALA A 224 -1.01 8.46 26.07
CA ALA A 224 -0.66 8.99 27.39
C ALA A 224 0.23 8.08 28.26
N GLU A 225 -0.06 6.78 28.36
CA GLU A 225 0.76 5.87 29.20
C GLU A 225 2.20 5.68 28.68
N HIS A 226 2.41 5.79 27.37
CA HIS A 226 3.71 5.57 26.74
C HIS A 226 4.63 6.76 26.98
N PHE A 227 4.09 7.98 26.92
CA PHE A 227 4.87 9.20 27.22
C PHE A 227 5.44 9.18 28.63
N LYS A 228 4.69 8.66 29.61
CA LYS A 228 5.15 8.53 31.00
C LYS A 228 6.32 7.56 31.18
N ARG A 229 6.53 6.65 30.22
CA ARG A 229 7.60 5.65 30.22
C ARG A 229 8.80 6.07 29.39
N MET A 230 8.66 7.08 28.55
CA MET A 230 9.77 7.66 27.81
C MET A 230 10.74 8.36 28.76
N LYS A 231 12.01 8.46 28.35
CA LYS A 231 12.96 9.32 29.07
C LYS A 231 12.48 10.78 29.04
N PRO A 232 12.72 11.57 30.10
CA PRO A 232 12.43 13.01 30.07
C PRO A 232 13.13 13.75 28.93
N ALA A 233 14.32 13.28 28.52
CA ALA A 233 15.09 13.84 27.42
C ALA A 233 14.62 13.37 26.03
N CYS A 234 13.63 12.47 25.96
CA CYS A 234 13.17 11.85 24.72
C CYS A 234 12.59 12.88 23.77
N ARG A 235 12.88 12.72 22.47
CA ARG A 235 12.28 13.50 21.39
C ARG A 235 11.60 12.58 20.38
N LEU A 236 10.34 12.87 20.04
CA LEU A 236 9.54 12.04 19.14
C LEU A 236 9.50 12.65 17.73
N ILE A 237 9.69 11.84 16.69
CA ILE A 237 9.63 12.25 15.29
C ILE A 237 8.58 11.39 14.58
N ASN A 238 7.62 12.02 13.91
CA ASN A 238 6.66 11.32 13.07
C ASN A 238 6.60 11.95 11.66
N CYS A 239 7.17 11.23 10.70
CA CYS A 239 7.09 11.53 9.27
C CYS A 239 6.38 10.40 8.51
N ALA A 240 5.65 9.53 9.21
CA ALA A 240 5.02 8.35 8.64
C ALA A 240 3.56 8.60 8.31
N ARG A 241 2.68 8.52 9.32
CA ARG A 241 1.24 8.76 9.17
C ARG A 241 0.66 9.44 10.40
N GLY A 242 -0.30 10.33 10.17
CA GLY A 242 -1.10 10.94 11.23
C GLY A 242 -2.01 9.92 11.92
N GLY A 243 -2.20 10.11 13.23
CA GLY A 243 -2.99 9.22 14.07
C GLY A 243 -2.25 7.98 14.61
N ILE A 244 -0.97 7.75 14.27
CA ILE A 244 -0.16 6.72 14.97
C ILE A 244 0.15 7.17 16.40
N VAL A 245 0.41 8.47 16.54
CA VAL A 245 0.55 9.15 17.83
C VAL A 245 -0.75 9.86 18.13
N ASN A 246 -1.30 9.68 19.33
CA ASN A 246 -2.41 10.49 19.80
C ASN A 246 -1.93 11.93 19.99
N GLU A 247 -2.42 12.84 19.15
CA GLU A 247 -1.96 14.23 19.08
C GLU A 247 -2.28 15.03 20.35
N GLN A 248 -3.43 14.76 20.98
CA GLN A 248 -3.81 15.44 22.20
C GLN A 248 -2.93 15.00 23.37
N ASP A 249 -2.70 13.70 23.53
CA ASP A 249 -1.81 13.15 24.55
C ASP A 249 -0.37 13.64 24.36
N LEU A 250 0.08 13.75 23.10
CA LEU A 250 1.39 14.32 22.77
C LEU A 250 1.46 15.79 23.19
N ALA A 251 0.45 16.59 22.85
CA ALA A 251 0.42 18.01 23.21
C ALA A 251 0.42 18.20 24.74
N ASP A 252 -0.33 17.37 25.47
CA ASP A 252 -0.36 17.37 26.92
C ASP A 252 1.01 16.98 27.51
N ALA A 253 1.66 15.95 26.97
CA ALA A 253 3.00 15.52 27.38
C ALA A 253 4.05 16.61 27.13
N LEU A 254 3.94 17.36 26.03
CA LEU A 254 4.83 18.48 25.69
C LEU A 254 4.60 19.68 26.61
N ARG A 255 3.34 20.05 26.88
CA ARG A 255 3.00 21.13 27.85
C ARG A 255 3.52 20.83 29.24
N GLN A 256 3.38 19.58 29.68
CA GLN A 256 3.85 19.11 30.98
C GLN A 256 5.35 18.81 31.01
N LYS A 257 6.05 18.90 29.87
CA LYS A 257 7.48 18.58 29.71
C LYS A 257 7.83 17.16 30.19
N ILE A 258 6.90 16.21 29.98
CA ILE A 258 7.13 14.78 30.20
C ILE A 258 8.21 14.27 29.24
N ILE A 259 8.23 14.80 28.02
CA ILE A 259 9.29 14.58 27.02
C ILE A 259 9.88 15.93 26.57
N ALA A 260 11.08 15.90 26.01
CA ALA A 260 11.83 17.11 25.67
C ALA A 260 11.32 17.82 24.41
N GLY A 261 10.65 17.11 23.51
CA GLY A 261 10.05 17.73 22.32
C GLY A 261 9.53 16.75 21.28
N ALA A 262 8.92 17.27 20.23
CA ALA A 262 8.48 16.47 19.08
C ALA A 262 8.68 17.16 17.74
N ALA A 263 8.73 16.39 16.66
CA ALA A 263 8.69 16.90 15.30
C ALA A 263 7.68 16.11 14.46
N LEU A 264 6.72 16.81 13.86
CA LEU A 264 5.61 16.20 13.12
C LEU A 264 5.57 16.74 11.70
N ASP A 265 5.49 15.83 10.74
CA ASP A 265 5.20 16.17 9.34
C ASP A 265 3.77 15.78 8.93
N VAL A 266 3.09 14.95 9.72
CA VAL A 266 1.81 14.32 9.35
C VAL A 266 0.81 14.43 10.49
N TYR A 267 -0.47 14.55 10.15
CA TYR A 267 -1.56 14.87 11.09
C TYR A 267 -2.79 13.99 10.85
N THR A 268 -3.63 13.83 11.87
CA THR A 268 -4.84 13.01 11.84
C THR A 268 -5.86 13.57 10.84
N SER A 269 -5.92 14.90 10.74
CA SER A 269 -6.63 15.63 9.70
C SER A 269 -5.68 16.57 8.99
N GLU A 270 -5.70 16.58 7.66
CA GLU A 270 -4.84 17.39 6.82
C GLU A 270 -5.69 18.16 5.78
N PRO A 271 -5.79 19.50 5.87
CA PRO A 271 -5.21 20.39 6.89
C PRO A 271 -5.82 20.18 8.30
N PRO A 272 -5.05 20.41 9.38
CA PRO A 272 -5.56 20.24 10.74
C PRO A 272 -6.58 21.33 11.07
N GLU A 273 -7.78 20.92 11.48
CA GLU A 273 -8.87 21.84 11.86
C GLU A 273 -8.61 22.52 13.21
N ASN A 274 -8.12 21.75 14.19
CA ASN A 274 -7.74 22.21 15.51
C ASN A 274 -6.35 21.68 15.85
N ASN A 275 -5.34 22.55 15.79
CA ASN A 275 -3.97 22.16 16.08
C ASN A 275 -3.66 22.31 17.60
N PRO A 276 -3.53 21.21 18.38
CA PRO A 276 -3.34 21.27 19.83
C PRO A 276 -1.93 21.73 20.24
N PHE A 277 -1.04 21.89 19.27
CA PHE A 277 0.38 22.25 19.46
C PHE A 277 0.64 23.75 19.38
N ILE A 278 -0.36 24.56 19.03
CA ILE A 278 -0.21 26.02 18.95
C ILE A 278 0.23 26.58 20.31
N GLY A 279 1.28 27.41 20.28
CA GLY A 279 1.87 28.04 21.47
C GLY A 279 2.93 27.19 22.19
N LEU A 280 3.19 25.96 21.76
CA LEU A 280 4.29 25.15 22.29
C LEU A 280 5.64 25.57 21.69
N ASP A 281 6.68 25.60 22.52
CA ASP A 281 8.04 25.97 22.14
C ASP A 281 8.96 24.76 21.84
N ASN A 282 8.52 23.56 22.22
CA ASN A 282 9.26 22.30 22.10
C ASN A 282 8.71 21.38 21.00
N ILE A 283 8.16 21.96 19.92
CA ILE A 283 7.69 21.21 18.76
C ILE A 283 8.12 21.85 17.43
N VAL A 284 8.42 21.01 16.44
CA VAL A 284 8.62 21.42 15.04
C VAL A 284 7.52 20.79 14.20
N MET A 285 6.94 21.56 13.29
CA MET A 285 5.81 21.14 12.46
C MET A 285 6.06 21.50 11.00
N THR A 286 5.76 20.58 10.10
CA THR A 286 5.81 20.80 8.65
C THR A 286 4.56 20.23 7.98
N PRO A 287 4.04 20.87 6.91
CA PRO A 287 2.77 20.50 6.30
C PRO A 287 2.94 19.33 5.29
N HIS A 288 3.30 18.14 5.78
CA HIS A 288 3.45 16.92 4.97
C HIS A 288 4.43 17.07 3.80
N LEU A 289 5.65 17.47 4.11
CA LEU A 289 6.69 17.78 3.15
C LEU A 289 7.65 16.63 2.86
N ALA A 290 7.56 15.49 3.54
CA ALA A 290 8.57 14.44 3.45
C ALA A 290 8.82 13.89 2.03
N ALA A 291 7.81 13.97 1.16
CA ALA A 291 7.91 13.59 -0.25
C ALA A 291 7.93 14.78 -1.23
N SER A 292 7.97 16.01 -0.72
CA SER A 292 7.91 17.25 -1.50
C SER A 292 9.30 17.68 -1.97
N THR A 293 9.94 16.81 -2.77
CA THR A 293 11.24 17.04 -3.42
C THR A 293 11.12 16.76 -4.91
N ASP A 294 11.93 17.43 -5.73
CA ASP A 294 11.91 17.24 -7.18
C ASP A 294 12.20 15.78 -7.55
N GLU A 295 13.16 15.14 -6.86
CA GLU A 295 13.54 13.74 -7.08
C GLU A 295 12.40 12.79 -6.72
N ALA A 296 11.74 12.97 -5.58
CA ALA A 296 10.64 12.10 -5.19
C ALA A 296 9.45 12.28 -6.13
N GLN A 297 9.13 13.51 -6.51
CA GLN A 297 8.03 13.79 -7.44
C GLN A 297 8.26 13.18 -8.82
N LEU A 298 9.48 13.28 -9.34
CA LEU A 298 9.87 12.68 -10.60
C LEU A 298 9.78 11.14 -10.52
N ASN A 299 10.39 10.53 -9.50
CA ASN A 299 10.41 9.08 -9.35
C ASN A 299 9.01 8.48 -9.24
N VAL A 300 8.14 9.04 -8.37
CA VAL A 300 6.78 8.52 -8.22
C VAL A 300 5.93 8.76 -9.46
N ALA A 301 6.16 9.83 -10.22
CA ALA A 301 5.44 10.11 -11.45
C ALA A 301 5.78 9.13 -12.56
N ILE A 302 7.08 8.83 -12.74
CA ILE A 302 7.55 7.86 -13.73
C ILE A 302 7.12 6.44 -13.35
N ASP A 303 7.33 6.04 -12.09
CA ASP A 303 6.99 4.71 -11.61
C ASP A 303 5.50 4.40 -11.79
N ILE A 304 4.62 5.34 -11.44
CA ILE A 304 3.18 5.10 -11.55
C ILE A 304 2.70 5.11 -13.00
N ALA A 305 3.29 5.96 -13.85
CA ALA A 305 2.97 6.00 -15.26
C ALA A 305 3.28 4.66 -15.94
N HIS A 306 4.46 4.09 -15.69
CA HIS A 306 4.81 2.76 -16.19
C HIS A 306 3.86 1.69 -15.69
N GLN A 307 3.57 1.65 -14.38
CA GLN A 307 2.65 0.65 -13.82
C GLN A 307 1.25 0.71 -14.46
N VAL A 308 0.71 1.92 -14.66
CA VAL A 308 -0.60 2.11 -15.29
C VAL A 308 -0.59 1.66 -16.75
N VAL A 309 0.44 2.03 -17.53
CA VAL A 309 0.61 1.59 -18.92
C VAL A 309 0.74 0.06 -18.98
N ASP A 310 1.65 -0.52 -18.20
CA ASP A 310 1.90 -1.97 -18.18
C ASP A 310 0.63 -2.76 -17.82
N TYR A 311 -0.18 -2.25 -16.89
CA TYR A 311 -1.46 -2.85 -16.55
C TYR A 311 -2.48 -2.75 -17.69
N LEU A 312 -2.58 -1.61 -18.36
CA LEU A 312 -3.53 -1.43 -19.46
C LEU A 312 -3.15 -2.26 -20.70
N ASP A 313 -1.85 -2.40 -20.96
CA ASP A 313 -1.33 -3.12 -22.13
C ASP A 313 -1.24 -4.63 -21.91
N THR A 314 -0.75 -5.06 -20.75
CA THR A 314 -0.40 -6.47 -20.48
C THR A 314 -1.17 -7.06 -19.31
N GLY A 315 -1.82 -6.21 -18.51
CA GLY A 315 -2.43 -6.59 -17.25
C GLY A 315 -1.43 -6.91 -16.15
N ALA A 316 -0.16 -6.52 -16.29
CA ALA A 316 0.82 -6.65 -15.21
C ALA A 316 0.36 -5.84 -13.99
N ILE A 317 0.46 -6.44 -12.81
CA ILE A 317 0.07 -5.82 -11.55
C ILE A 317 1.32 -5.68 -10.70
N VAL A 318 1.72 -4.45 -10.41
CA VAL A 318 2.88 -4.17 -9.56
C VAL A 318 2.46 -3.18 -8.48
N ASN A 319 2.90 -3.40 -7.24
CA ASN A 319 2.59 -2.51 -6.11
C ASN A 319 1.08 -2.24 -5.93
N ALA A 320 0.23 -3.23 -6.23
CA ALA A 320 -1.18 -3.14 -5.94
C ALA A 320 -1.43 -3.12 -4.42
N VAL A 321 -2.36 -2.28 -3.99
CA VAL A 321 -2.73 -2.14 -2.57
C VAL A 321 -3.99 -2.92 -2.21
N ASN A 322 -4.80 -3.29 -3.21
CA ASN A 322 -6.07 -3.99 -3.01
C ASN A 322 -6.09 -5.45 -3.51
N VAL A 323 -5.04 -5.89 -4.20
CA VAL A 323 -4.81 -7.28 -4.60
C VAL A 323 -3.31 -7.61 -4.55
N PRO A 324 -2.92 -8.90 -4.42
CA PRO A 324 -1.54 -9.32 -4.60
C PRO A 324 -0.96 -8.90 -5.95
N SER A 325 0.34 -8.58 -5.97
CA SER A 325 1.04 -8.22 -7.20
C SER A 325 1.33 -9.44 -8.06
N LEU A 326 1.25 -9.26 -9.38
CA LEU A 326 1.51 -10.28 -10.39
C LEU A 326 2.19 -9.62 -11.60
N ASP A 327 3.53 -9.69 -11.65
CA ASP A 327 4.32 -9.11 -12.73
C ASP A 327 4.07 -9.80 -14.09
N ALA A 328 4.52 -9.18 -15.17
CA ALA A 328 4.26 -9.66 -16.54
C ALA A 328 4.85 -11.04 -16.83
N GLU A 329 6.06 -11.34 -16.33
CA GLU A 329 6.72 -12.63 -16.57
C GLU A 329 5.99 -13.75 -15.81
N THR A 330 5.69 -13.52 -14.55
CA THR A 330 4.93 -14.44 -13.70
C THR A 330 3.52 -14.64 -14.26
N ARG A 331 2.83 -13.59 -14.71
CA ARG A 331 1.51 -13.69 -15.34
C ARG A 331 1.56 -14.56 -16.60
N LYS A 332 2.56 -14.35 -17.46
CA LYS A 332 2.74 -15.14 -18.68
C LYS A 332 3.01 -16.61 -18.36
N ALA A 333 3.80 -16.89 -17.33
CA ALA A 333 4.04 -18.26 -16.87
C ALA A 333 2.78 -18.92 -16.29
N LEU A 334 1.94 -18.16 -15.57
CA LEU A 334 0.68 -18.62 -14.99
C LEU A 334 -0.46 -18.75 -16.00
N GLN A 335 -0.37 -18.15 -17.19
CA GLN A 335 -1.48 -18.05 -18.14
C GLN A 335 -2.21 -19.39 -18.41
N PRO A 336 -1.53 -20.55 -18.57
CA PRO A 336 -2.22 -21.83 -18.73
C PRO A 336 -3.04 -22.26 -17.48
N LEU A 337 -2.51 -22.00 -16.28
CA LEU A 337 -3.20 -22.28 -15.02
C LEU A 337 -4.40 -21.37 -14.82
N LEU A 338 -4.25 -20.07 -15.13
CA LEU A 338 -5.36 -19.11 -15.07
C LEU A 338 -6.48 -19.51 -16.04
N TYR A 339 -6.12 -19.94 -17.25
CA TYR A 339 -7.09 -20.45 -18.22
C TYR A 339 -7.83 -21.70 -17.69
N LEU A 340 -7.12 -22.68 -17.13
CA LEU A 340 -7.74 -23.86 -16.51
C LEU A 340 -8.69 -23.46 -15.38
N ALA A 341 -8.24 -22.62 -14.45
CA ALA A 341 -9.02 -22.14 -13.31
C ALA A 341 -10.31 -21.45 -13.74
N GLU A 342 -10.24 -20.56 -14.74
CA GLU A 342 -11.40 -19.85 -15.26
C GLU A 342 -12.42 -20.82 -15.85
N ARG A 343 -11.96 -21.81 -16.63
CA ARG A 343 -12.83 -22.82 -17.24
C ARG A 343 -13.47 -23.74 -16.20
N MET A 344 -12.74 -24.09 -15.15
CA MET A 344 -13.27 -24.88 -14.04
C MET A 344 -14.38 -24.12 -13.28
N GLY A 345 -14.15 -22.84 -12.95
CA GLY A 345 -15.17 -22.00 -12.33
C GLY A 345 -16.40 -21.86 -13.21
N LEU A 346 -16.20 -21.57 -14.49
CA LEU A 346 -17.28 -21.43 -15.47
C LEU A 346 -18.06 -22.72 -15.65
N PHE A 347 -17.38 -23.87 -15.67
CA PHE A 347 -18.02 -25.18 -15.74
C PHE A 347 -18.93 -25.38 -14.53
N GLN A 348 -18.39 -25.19 -13.32
CA GLN A 348 -19.17 -25.36 -12.09
C GLN A 348 -20.41 -24.46 -12.06
N ALA A 349 -20.31 -23.21 -12.51
CA ALA A 349 -21.44 -22.29 -12.54
C ALA A 349 -22.60 -22.74 -13.45
N HIS A 350 -22.33 -23.52 -14.50
CA HIS A 350 -23.36 -24.08 -15.37
C HIS A 350 -23.76 -25.50 -14.98
N PHE A 351 -22.90 -26.19 -14.23
CA PHE A 351 -23.10 -27.59 -13.86
C PHE A 351 -23.95 -27.72 -12.59
N VAL A 352 -23.82 -26.79 -11.64
CA VAL A 352 -24.57 -26.85 -10.39
C VAL A 352 -25.98 -26.24 -10.51
N GLU A 353 -26.92 -26.87 -9.82
CA GLU A 353 -28.29 -26.43 -9.57
C GLU A 353 -28.47 -25.96 -8.11
N GLY A 354 -29.45 -25.09 -7.91
CA GLY A 354 -29.76 -24.52 -6.59
C GLY A 354 -28.93 -23.29 -6.22
N ARG A 355 -29.07 -22.85 -4.98
CA ARG A 355 -28.40 -21.66 -4.43
C ARG A 355 -27.04 -22.04 -3.88
N PRO A 356 -25.93 -21.53 -4.45
CA PRO A 356 -24.60 -21.81 -3.92
C PRO A 356 -24.46 -21.32 -2.47
N LYS A 357 -23.81 -22.14 -1.65
CA LYS A 357 -23.47 -21.85 -0.25
C LYS A 357 -21.98 -21.72 -0.05
N SER A 358 -21.20 -22.56 -0.73
CA SER A 358 -19.74 -22.49 -0.64
C SER A 358 -19.03 -23.00 -1.89
N ILE A 359 -17.80 -22.52 -2.07
CA ILE A 359 -16.84 -22.96 -3.08
C ILE A 359 -15.53 -23.30 -2.36
N GLU A 360 -15.06 -24.54 -2.50
CA GLU A 360 -13.79 -25.00 -1.96
C GLU A 360 -12.81 -25.27 -3.11
N ILE A 361 -11.63 -24.66 -3.05
CA ILE A 361 -10.54 -24.86 -3.99
C ILE A 361 -9.44 -25.67 -3.30
N GLU A 362 -9.14 -26.85 -3.81
CA GLU A 362 -8.09 -27.72 -3.30
C GLU A 362 -6.92 -27.77 -4.29
N TYR A 363 -5.71 -27.49 -3.81
CA TYR A 363 -4.47 -27.62 -4.56
C TYR A 363 -3.71 -28.87 -4.09
N CYS A 364 -3.58 -29.85 -4.98
CA CYS A 364 -2.89 -31.12 -4.73
C CYS A 364 -1.61 -31.21 -5.56
N GLY A 365 -0.51 -31.66 -4.95
CA GLY A 365 0.78 -31.82 -5.64
C GLY A 365 1.55 -30.51 -5.82
N ASP A 366 2.49 -30.50 -6.77
CA ASP A 366 3.36 -29.34 -7.03
C ASP A 366 2.90 -28.57 -8.27
N LEU A 367 2.21 -27.45 -8.03
CA LEU A 367 1.77 -26.55 -9.09
C LEU A 367 2.94 -25.72 -9.68
N GLY A 368 4.13 -25.76 -9.06
CA GLY A 368 5.27 -24.93 -9.43
C GLY A 368 5.09 -23.45 -9.08
N VAL A 369 4.14 -23.13 -8.20
CA VAL A 369 3.79 -21.76 -7.80
C VAL A 369 3.64 -21.67 -6.28
N THR A 370 4.17 -20.62 -5.68
CA THR A 370 4.09 -20.39 -4.23
C THR A 370 2.83 -19.63 -3.85
N ASP A 371 2.43 -18.65 -4.66
CA ASP A 371 1.20 -17.86 -4.50
C ASP A 371 0.09 -18.42 -5.39
N THR A 372 -0.97 -18.90 -4.76
CA THR A 372 -2.15 -19.50 -5.40
C THR A 372 -3.30 -18.51 -5.54
N TYR A 373 -3.19 -17.31 -4.95
CA TYR A 373 -4.25 -16.32 -4.99
C TYR A 373 -4.74 -16.00 -6.41
N PRO A 374 -3.87 -15.77 -7.43
CA PRO A 374 -4.33 -15.49 -8.79
C PRO A 374 -5.18 -16.62 -9.37
N ILE A 375 -4.86 -17.87 -9.03
CA ILE A 375 -5.57 -19.06 -9.49
C ILE A 375 -6.94 -19.13 -8.80
N THR A 376 -6.97 -18.99 -7.47
CA THR A 376 -8.19 -19.00 -6.66
C THR A 376 -9.16 -17.90 -7.13
N ALA A 377 -8.68 -16.65 -7.25
CA ALA A 377 -9.48 -15.53 -7.71
C ALA A 377 -10.03 -15.73 -9.13
N THR A 378 -9.28 -16.42 -10.00
CA THR A 378 -9.72 -16.75 -11.36
C THR A 378 -10.80 -17.83 -11.39
N VAL A 379 -10.74 -18.84 -10.51
CA VAL A 379 -11.84 -19.80 -10.33
C VAL A 379 -13.12 -19.06 -9.93
N LEU A 380 -13.04 -18.20 -8.91
CA LEU A 380 -14.19 -17.43 -8.44
C LEU A 380 -14.75 -16.50 -9.53
N THR A 381 -13.86 -15.87 -10.31
CA THR A 381 -14.25 -15.05 -11.47
C THR A 381 -15.02 -15.86 -12.49
N GLY A 382 -14.50 -17.04 -12.86
CA GLY A 382 -15.17 -17.93 -13.81
C GLY A 382 -16.54 -18.38 -13.32
N PHE A 383 -16.66 -18.65 -12.01
CA PHE A 383 -17.92 -19.06 -11.38
C PHE A 383 -18.98 -17.96 -11.37
N LEU A 384 -18.60 -16.73 -11.07
CA LEU A 384 -19.55 -15.62 -10.97
C LEU A 384 -19.95 -15.04 -12.34
N ARG A 385 -19.11 -15.22 -13.37
CA ARG A 385 -19.29 -14.59 -14.69
C ARG A 385 -20.66 -14.79 -15.34
N PRO A 386 -21.31 -15.97 -15.28
CA PRO A 386 -22.64 -16.14 -15.88
C PRO A 386 -23.73 -15.29 -15.19
N SER A 387 -23.52 -14.94 -13.92
CA SER A 387 -24.50 -14.24 -13.08
C SER A 387 -24.19 -12.76 -12.89
N MET A 388 -23.01 -12.29 -13.32
CA MET A 388 -22.52 -10.94 -13.09
C MET A 388 -21.87 -10.36 -14.36
N GLU A 389 -22.33 -9.20 -14.80
CA GLU A 389 -21.77 -8.50 -15.97
C GLU A 389 -20.35 -7.98 -15.72
N THR A 390 -20.05 -7.56 -14.48
CA THR A 390 -18.79 -6.89 -14.11
C THR A 390 -18.10 -7.64 -12.97
N VAL A 391 -17.53 -8.81 -13.30
CA VAL A 391 -16.68 -9.59 -12.38
C VAL A 391 -15.30 -9.85 -12.96
N ASN A 392 -14.27 -9.65 -12.14
CA ASN A 392 -12.89 -9.97 -12.47
C ASN A 392 -12.14 -10.49 -11.23
N MET A 393 -10.86 -10.80 -11.38
CA MET A 393 -10.04 -11.37 -10.28
C MET A 393 -9.93 -10.45 -9.05
N ILE A 394 -10.18 -9.15 -9.22
CA ILE A 394 -10.14 -8.16 -8.12
C ILE A 394 -11.46 -8.18 -7.36
N SER A 395 -12.60 -8.15 -8.07
CA SER A 395 -13.93 -8.06 -7.45
C SER A 395 -14.49 -9.40 -6.98
N ALA A 396 -14.09 -10.50 -7.62
CA ALA A 396 -14.71 -11.81 -7.41
C ALA A 396 -14.72 -12.27 -5.95
N PRO A 397 -13.62 -12.18 -5.17
CA PRO A 397 -13.65 -12.60 -3.76
C PRO A 397 -14.62 -11.76 -2.91
N SER A 398 -14.67 -10.44 -3.12
CA SER A 398 -15.59 -9.56 -2.38
C SER A 398 -17.06 -9.78 -2.78
N GLN A 399 -17.34 -9.91 -4.08
CA GLN A 399 -18.68 -10.12 -4.60
C GLN A 399 -19.25 -11.48 -4.17
N LEU A 400 -18.41 -12.53 -4.14
CA LEU A 400 -18.79 -13.84 -3.63
C LEU A 400 -19.23 -13.76 -2.16
N LYS A 401 -18.45 -13.03 -1.34
CA LYS A 401 -18.76 -12.82 0.08
C LYS A 401 -20.04 -12.01 0.29
N GLU A 402 -20.31 -11.01 -0.54
CA GLU A 402 -21.56 -10.22 -0.49
C GLU A 402 -22.80 -11.06 -0.81
N LEU A 403 -22.66 -12.05 -1.68
CA LEU A 403 -23.72 -13.04 -1.94
C LEU A 403 -23.89 -14.04 -0.78
N GLY A 404 -23.06 -13.98 0.26
CA GLY A 404 -23.08 -14.92 1.37
C GLY A 404 -22.55 -16.31 1.02
N ILE A 405 -21.78 -16.43 -0.07
CA ILE A 405 -21.17 -17.68 -0.50
C ILE A 405 -19.76 -17.76 0.12
N GLU A 406 -19.49 -18.81 0.90
CA GLU A 406 -18.20 -19.02 1.54
C GLU A 406 -17.15 -19.51 0.52
N SER A 407 -15.95 -18.93 0.51
CA SER A 407 -14.81 -19.46 -0.26
C SER A 407 -13.73 -19.99 0.66
N ASN A 408 -13.29 -21.22 0.44
CA ASN A 408 -12.18 -21.82 1.18
C ASN A 408 -11.09 -22.30 0.22
N GLU A 409 -9.83 -22.13 0.64
CA GLU A 409 -8.67 -22.67 -0.05
C GLU A 409 -7.98 -23.70 0.85
N LYS A 410 -7.61 -24.84 0.26
CA LYS A 410 -6.87 -25.89 0.94
C LYS A 410 -5.69 -26.35 0.09
N ARG A 411 -4.53 -26.56 0.72
CA ARG A 411 -3.37 -27.22 0.11
C ARG A 411 -3.22 -28.61 0.71
N SER A 412 -3.10 -29.62 -0.15
CA SER A 412 -3.05 -31.03 0.24
C SER A 412 -1.78 -31.69 -0.29
N ALA A 413 -1.11 -32.45 0.59
CA ALA A 413 0.00 -33.32 0.21
C ALA A 413 -0.48 -34.70 -0.30
N ALA A 414 -1.79 -34.87 -0.54
CA ALA A 414 -2.36 -36.12 -1.01
C ALA A 414 -1.73 -36.55 -2.35
N GLN A 415 -1.52 -37.86 -2.51
CA GLN A 415 -1.06 -38.41 -3.78
C GLN A 415 -2.10 -38.15 -4.87
N SER A 416 -1.67 -37.47 -5.92
CA SER A 416 -2.40 -37.33 -7.17
C SER A 416 -1.81 -38.30 -8.21
N ASN A 417 -2.65 -38.76 -9.15
CA ASN A 417 -2.18 -39.49 -10.34
C ASN A 417 -1.47 -38.56 -11.35
N TYR A 418 -1.44 -37.25 -11.08
CA TYR A 418 -0.79 -36.22 -11.88
C TYR A 418 0.26 -35.49 -11.06
N ALA A 419 1.10 -34.69 -11.75
CA ALA A 419 2.09 -33.83 -11.08
C ALA A 419 1.42 -32.82 -10.13
N PHE A 420 0.25 -32.32 -10.51
CA PHE A 420 -0.65 -31.56 -9.65
C PHE A 420 -2.09 -31.71 -10.13
N GLU A 421 -3.04 -31.40 -9.25
CA GLU A 421 -4.45 -31.21 -9.54
C GLU A 421 -4.99 -29.98 -8.83
N ILE A 422 -5.93 -29.29 -9.48
CA ILE A 422 -6.80 -28.30 -8.87
C ILE A 422 -8.16 -28.98 -8.71
N GLY A 423 -8.67 -29.07 -7.49
CA GLY A 423 -10.04 -29.47 -7.19
C GLY A 423 -10.90 -28.23 -6.97
N VAL A 424 -12.09 -28.20 -7.56
CA VAL A 424 -13.11 -27.17 -7.28
C VAL A 424 -14.38 -27.88 -6.88
N THR A 425 -14.80 -27.66 -5.63
CA THR A 425 -16.04 -28.21 -5.07
C THR A 425 -17.03 -27.08 -4.85
N VAL A 426 -18.24 -27.21 -5.36
CA VAL A 426 -19.33 -26.27 -5.09
C VAL A 426 -20.43 -26.99 -4.33
N VAL A 427 -20.87 -26.40 -3.22
CA VAL A 427 -21.98 -26.89 -2.40
C VAL A 427 -23.14 -25.92 -2.54
N THR A 428 -24.31 -26.41 -2.91
CA THR A 428 -25.55 -25.63 -2.99
C THR A 428 -26.52 -26.05 -1.89
N ASP A 429 -27.75 -25.54 -1.92
CA ASP A 429 -28.84 -26.02 -1.07
C ASP A 429 -29.42 -27.37 -1.52
N GLN A 430 -29.09 -27.83 -2.73
CA GLN A 430 -29.62 -29.05 -3.32
C GLN A 430 -28.56 -30.15 -3.46
N GLU A 431 -27.32 -29.77 -3.75
CA GLU A 431 -26.31 -30.73 -4.19
C GLU A 431 -24.88 -30.29 -3.86
N LYS A 432 -23.95 -31.19 -4.18
CA LYS A 432 -22.51 -30.99 -4.05
C LYS A 432 -21.84 -31.59 -5.27
N HIS A 433 -21.11 -30.78 -6.02
CA HIS A 433 -20.34 -31.24 -7.17
C HIS A 433 -18.87 -30.91 -7.03
N THR A 434 -18.02 -31.86 -7.38
CA THR A 434 -16.56 -31.74 -7.34
C THR A 434 -15.98 -32.00 -8.72
N ILE A 435 -15.18 -31.07 -9.22
CA ILE A 435 -14.39 -31.30 -10.42
C ILE A 435 -12.91 -31.22 -10.10
N LYS A 436 -12.08 -31.98 -10.82
CA LYS A 436 -10.63 -31.86 -10.77
C LYS A 436 -10.07 -31.55 -12.15
N GLY A 437 -9.06 -30.69 -12.20
CA GLY A 437 -8.38 -30.30 -13.41
C GLY A 437 -6.86 -30.31 -13.26
N THR A 438 -6.16 -30.46 -14.38
CA THR A 438 -4.70 -30.44 -14.45
C THR A 438 -4.22 -29.90 -15.80
N LEU A 439 -2.91 -29.66 -15.92
CA LEU A 439 -2.26 -29.28 -17.18
C LEU A 439 -1.43 -30.45 -17.74
N PHE A 440 -1.80 -30.96 -18.91
CA PHE A 440 -0.97 -31.87 -19.67
C PHE A 440 0.10 -31.08 -20.43
N HIS A 441 1.33 -31.61 -20.52
CA HIS A 441 2.47 -30.94 -21.17
C HIS A 441 2.66 -29.47 -20.73
N LYS A 442 2.32 -29.16 -19.47
CA LYS A 442 2.36 -27.82 -18.84
C LYS A 442 1.48 -26.73 -19.47
N THR A 443 0.71 -27.03 -20.52
CA THR A 443 -0.05 -26.02 -21.27
C THR A 443 -1.47 -26.45 -21.64
N ASP A 444 -1.73 -27.76 -21.76
CA ASP A 444 -3.01 -28.28 -22.17
C ASP A 444 -3.95 -28.49 -20.97
N ALA A 445 -4.88 -27.56 -20.77
CA ALA A 445 -5.89 -27.62 -19.72
C ALA A 445 -6.89 -28.77 -19.90
N ARG A 446 -7.07 -29.59 -18.86
CA ARG A 446 -8.01 -30.71 -18.82
C ARG A 446 -8.78 -30.74 -17.51
N ILE A 447 -10.10 -30.92 -17.58
CA ILE A 447 -10.89 -31.47 -16.47
C ILE A 447 -10.71 -32.99 -16.53
N CYS A 448 -10.12 -33.57 -15.50
CA CYS A 448 -9.75 -34.99 -15.44
C CYS A 448 -10.73 -35.84 -14.63
N SER A 449 -11.58 -35.21 -13.81
CA SER A 449 -12.57 -35.91 -12.98
C SER A 449 -13.76 -35.01 -12.65
N ILE A 450 -14.94 -35.62 -12.57
CA ILE A 450 -16.20 -35.02 -12.11
C ILE A 450 -16.82 -36.04 -11.14
N ASP A 451 -17.12 -35.62 -9.92
CA ASP A 451 -17.79 -36.36 -8.84
C ASP A 451 -17.23 -37.76 -8.51
N ASN A 452 -15.91 -37.94 -8.59
CA ASN A 452 -15.23 -39.16 -8.11
C ASN A 452 -14.84 -39.12 -6.64
#